data_AF-A0A098RYE1-F1
#
_entry.id   AF-A0A098RYE1-F1
#
_cell.length_a   1.000
_cell.length_b   1.000
_cell.length_c   1.000
_cell.angle_alpha   90.00
_cell.angle_beta   90.00
_cell.angle_gamma   90.00
#
_symmetry.space_group_name_H-M   'P 1'
#
loop_
_entity.id
_entity.type
_entity.pdbx_description
1 polymer ?
#
loop_
_entity_poly.entity_id
_entity_poly.type
_entity_poly.pdbx_seq_one_letter_code
_entity_poly.pdbx_strand_id
1 'polypeptide(L)'
;ANGNILDGHGQFIYEIDFATTAQPVVGFTGDFAPGNWSILQQNNGSVSFAANGASVDFDGPDGIGCFGTGAEASIAIAMPNDGNVTFDYDYTSLDIFGSGWDAFIALVDANGNVTVLVNTINSVNAAGTVNVDVAAGDVLAIGVASVDCTLGPGVATVDNFVFSPLTPDAAGFEPCWGYVTGEDKTAPVIECPDDTDVATVSVPVQ
;
A
#
# COMPACT_ATOMS: atom_id res chain seq x y z
N ALA A 1 -0.14 -18.25 -23.29
CA ALA A 1 -1.37 -17.44 -23.20
C ALA A 1 -0.98 -15.98 -23.41
N ASN A 2 -1.63 -15.26 -24.33
CA ASN A 2 -1.24 -13.90 -24.75
C ASN A 2 -1.63 -12.79 -23.75
N GLY A 3 -1.69 -13.09 -22.46
CA GLY A 3 -2.08 -12.11 -21.43
C GLY A 3 -3.41 -11.43 -21.75
N ASN A 4 -3.44 -10.10 -21.72
CA ASN A 4 -4.63 -9.26 -21.90
C ASN A 4 -4.97 -8.97 -23.39
N ILE A 5 -4.48 -9.78 -24.34
CA ILE A 5 -4.69 -9.58 -25.78
C ILE A 5 -5.73 -10.58 -26.29
N LEU A 6 -6.80 -10.05 -26.92
CA LEU A 6 -7.76 -10.83 -27.70
C LEU A 6 -7.19 -11.06 -29.11
N ASP A 7 -7.05 -12.31 -29.52
CA ASP A 7 -6.52 -12.67 -30.84
C ASP A 7 -7.67 -12.93 -31.82
N GLY A 8 -7.79 -12.04 -32.81
CA GLY A 8 -8.76 -12.15 -33.90
C GLY A 8 -10.17 -11.64 -33.60
N HIS A 9 -11.03 -11.77 -34.62
CA HIS A 9 -12.45 -11.44 -34.52
C HIS A 9 -13.21 -12.61 -33.90
N GLY A 10 -14.18 -12.33 -33.02
CA GLY A 10 -14.98 -13.39 -32.42
C GLY A 10 -15.70 -13.00 -31.15
N GLN A 11 -16.45 -13.96 -30.59
CA GLN A 11 -17.05 -13.84 -29.27
C GLN A 11 -16.17 -14.56 -28.25
N PHE A 12 -15.84 -13.84 -27.17
CA PHE A 12 -15.02 -14.33 -26.08
C PHE A 12 -15.85 -14.33 -24.80
N ILE A 13 -15.83 -15.45 -24.08
CA ILE A 13 -16.49 -15.53 -22.78
C ILE A 13 -15.63 -14.80 -21.76
N TYR A 14 -16.25 -13.96 -20.94
CA TYR A 14 -15.63 -13.43 -19.74
C TYR A 14 -16.47 -13.84 -18.52
N GLU A 15 -15.79 -13.94 -17.38
CA GLU A 15 -16.39 -14.22 -16.08
C GLU A 15 -15.90 -13.18 -15.09
N ILE A 16 -16.81 -12.67 -14.27
CA ILE A 16 -16.52 -11.81 -13.14
C ILE A 16 -16.89 -12.61 -11.89
N ASP A 17 -15.89 -12.87 -11.07
CA ASP A 17 -16.05 -13.50 -9.77
C ASP A 17 -15.52 -12.56 -8.67
N PHE A 18 -16.00 -12.73 -7.44
CA PHE A 18 -15.33 -12.13 -6.30
C PHE A 18 -14.01 -12.86 -6.06
N ALA A 19 -13.00 -12.10 -5.65
CA ALA A 19 -11.80 -12.71 -5.12
C ALA A 19 -12.20 -13.55 -3.90
N THR A 20 -12.06 -14.88 -3.99
CA THR A 20 -12.38 -15.81 -2.90
C THR A 20 -11.51 -15.60 -1.67
N THR A 21 -10.48 -14.76 -1.79
CA THR A 21 -9.66 -14.23 -0.70
C THR A 21 -9.44 -12.74 -0.93
N ALA A 22 -9.67 -11.93 0.12
CA ALA A 22 -9.24 -10.55 0.11
C ALA A 22 -7.71 -10.50 -0.05
N GLN A 23 -7.23 -9.70 -0.99
CA GLN A 23 -5.80 -9.62 -1.27
C GLN A 23 -5.13 -8.74 -0.19
N PRO A 24 -3.99 -9.17 0.37
CA PRO A 24 -3.26 -8.34 1.31
C PRO A 24 -2.73 -7.09 0.63
N VAL A 25 -2.76 -5.97 1.34
CA VAL A 25 -2.07 -4.75 0.93
C VAL A 25 -0.64 -4.83 1.48
N VAL A 26 0.35 -4.74 0.61
CA VAL A 26 1.76 -4.78 0.96
C VAL A 26 2.37 -3.39 0.82
N GLY A 27 3.12 -2.99 1.84
CA GLY A 27 3.70 -1.66 1.99
C GLY A 27 2.66 -0.57 2.22
N PHE A 28 3.15 0.67 2.18
CA PHE A 28 2.36 1.89 2.23
C PHE A 28 1.80 2.21 0.84
N THR A 29 0.89 1.36 0.37
CA THR A 29 0.26 1.44 -0.96
C THR A 29 -1.26 1.27 -0.85
N GLY A 30 -1.99 1.48 -1.96
CA GLY A 30 -3.45 1.33 -1.98
C GLY A 30 -4.15 2.16 -0.90
N ASP A 31 -4.96 1.53 -0.08
CA ASP A 31 -5.68 2.18 1.03
C ASP A 31 -4.73 2.73 2.10
N PHE A 32 -3.50 2.20 2.21
CA PHE A 32 -2.45 2.66 3.12
C PHE A 32 -1.40 3.53 2.43
N ALA A 33 -1.70 4.09 1.26
CA ALA A 33 -0.80 5.03 0.59
C ALA A 33 -0.57 6.30 1.45
N PRO A 34 0.59 6.97 1.35
CA PRO A 34 0.97 8.09 2.22
C PRO A 34 -0.08 9.21 2.35
N GLY A 35 -0.83 9.49 1.28
CA GLY A 35 -1.87 10.53 1.26
C GLY A 35 -3.13 10.22 2.07
N ASN A 36 -3.31 8.97 2.52
CA ASN A 36 -4.47 8.54 3.30
C ASN A 36 -4.21 8.58 4.81
N TRP A 37 -2.96 8.78 5.24
CA TRP A 37 -2.59 8.88 6.64
C TRP A 37 -2.83 10.30 7.16
N SER A 38 -3.31 10.42 8.38
CA SER A 38 -3.21 11.67 9.13
C SER A 38 -1.79 11.80 9.64
N ILE A 39 -1.07 12.83 9.21
CA ILE A 39 0.35 13.03 9.55
C ILE A 39 0.45 14.22 10.51
N LEU A 40 1.18 14.05 11.61
CA LEU A 40 1.54 15.11 12.53
C LEU A 40 3.06 15.26 12.59
N GLN A 41 3.54 16.49 12.42
CA GLN A 41 4.97 16.84 12.46
C GLN A 41 5.14 18.10 13.32
N GLN A 42 5.77 17.95 14.48
CA GLN A 42 5.94 19.04 15.44
C GLN A 42 7.41 19.22 15.83
N ASN A 43 7.80 20.44 16.14
CA ASN A 43 9.12 20.77 16.71
C ASN A 43 10.30 20.12 15.96
N ASN A 44 10.33 20.29 14.64
CA ASN A 44 11.27 19.68 13.69
C ASN A 44 11.22 18.16 13.56
N GLY A 45 10.25 17.50 14.19
CA GLY A 45 9.94 16.11 13.93
C GLY A 45 9.46 15.92 12.48
N SER A 46 9.83 14.79 11.90
CA SER A 46 9.67 14.50 10.48
C SER A 46 9.08 13.10 10.26
N VAL A 47 8.21 12.98 9.25
CA VAL A 47 7.70 11.71 8.75
C VAL A 47 7.99 11.65 7.26
N SER A 48 8.65 10.58 6.82
CA SER A 48 9.08 10.41 5.44
C SER A 48 8.73 9.02 4.93
N PHE A 49 7.75 8.93 4.03
CA PHE A 49 7.45 7.68 3.33
C PHE A 49 8.45 7.45 2.20
N ALA A 50 8.97 6.22 2.09
CA ALA A 50 9.80 5.84 0.96
C ALA A 50 9.00 5.95 -0.36
N ALA A 51 9.63 6.47 -1.41
CA ALA A 51 8.96 6.70 -2.69
C ALA A 51 8.41 5.43 -3.36
N ASN A 52 8.94 4.26 -3.00
CA ASN A 52 8.48 2.95 -3.45
C ASN A 52 7.39 2.33 -2.55
N GLY A 53 6.98 3.03 -1.47
CA GLY A 53 6.01 2.54 -0.50
C GLY A 53 6.51 1.43 0.42
N ALA A 54 7.82 1.14 0.47
CA ALA A 54 8.34 0.01 1.24
C ALA A 54 8.44 0.28 2.75
N SER A 55 8.65 1.55 3.14
CA SER A 55 8.87 1.94 4.53
C SER A 55 8.36 3.36 4.79
N VAL A 56 8.29 3.68 6.07
CA VAL A 56 8.15 5.05 6.58
C VAL A 56 9.19 5.27 7.68
N ASP A 57 9.89 6.40 7.58
CA ASP A 57 10.88 6.83 8.55
C ASP A 57 10.31 7.98 9.39
N PHE A 58 10.63 7.95 10.67
CA PHE A 58 10.28 8.96 11.66
C PHE A 58 11.56 9.55 12.23
N ASP A 59 11.71 10.85 12.09
CA ASP A 59 12.64 11.63 12.89
C ASP A 59 11.86 12.28 14.01
N GLY A 60 12.16 11.93 15.25
CA GLY A 60 11.52 12.51 16.42
C GLY A 60 11.80 14.03 16.53
N PRO A 61 10.96 14.76 17.28
CA PRO A 61 11.19 16.18 17.52
C PRO A 61 12.53 16.50 18.20
N ASP A 62 13.25 17.51 17.72
CA ASP A 62 14.52 17.99 18.29
C ASP A 62 14.83 19.46 17.88
N GLY A 63 15.68 20.13 18.67
CA GLY A 63 16.21 21.47 18.38
C GLY A 63 15.30 22.65 18.72
N ILE A 64 14.03 22.41 19.06
CA ILE A 64 13.08 23.43 19.55
C ILE A 64 12.47 22.89 20.83
N GLY A 65 13.06 23.27 21.98
CA GLY A 65 12.68 22.72 23.27
C GLY A 65 11.17 22.75 23.55
N CYS A 66 10.63 21.64 24.03
CA CYS A 66 9.20 21.40 24.28
C CYS A 66 8.88 20.91 25.70
N PHE A 67 9.74 21.29 26.66
CA PHE A 67 9.63 20.93 28.06
C PHE A 67 8.21 21.16 28.61
N GLY A 68 7.56 20.08 29.04
CA GLY A 68 6.26 20.11 29.72
C GLY A 68 5.04 20.15 28.79
N THR A 69 5.22 20.31 27.47
CA THR A 69 4.14 20.17 26.47
C THR A 69 4.29 18.91 25.63
N GLY A 70 5.53 18.46 25.43
CA GLY A 70 5.87 17.41 24.48
C GLY A 70 5.61 17.81 23.03
N ALA A 71 6.09 16.96 22.13
CA ALA A 71 5.83 17.02 20.70
C ALA A 71 5.97 15.62 20.11
N GLU A 72 5.45 15.42 18.89
CA GLU A 72 5.62 14.16 18.17
C GLU A 72 5.76 14.32 16.65
N ALA A 73 6.33 13.29 16.04
CA ALA A 73 6.22 12.98 14.63
C ALA A 73 5.47 11.65 14.51
N SER A 74 4.26 11.66 13.95
CA SER A 74 3.37 10.49 13.98
C SER A 74 2.48 10.40 12.73
N ILE A 75 2.02 9.19 12.48
CA ILE A 75 0.97 8.88 11.51
C ILE A 75 -0.17 8.13 12.19
N ALA A 76 -1.39 8.37 11.73
CA ALA A 76 -2.57 7.65 12.17
C ALA A 76 -3.49 7.33 10.99
N ILE A 77 -4.08 6.13 10.99
CA ILE A 77 -5.07 5.71 10.00
C ILE A 77 -6.16 4.85 10.66
N ALA A 78 -7.41 5.03 10.20
CA ALA A 78 -8.50 4.14 10.57
C ALA A 78 -8.46 2.88 9.70
N MET A 79 -8.58 1.72 10.31
CA MET A 79 -8.54 0.43 9.61
C MET A 79 -9.80 0.29 8.73
N PRO A 80 -9.64 0.02 7.43
CA PRO A 80 -10.75 0.06 6.49
C PRO A 80 -11.71 -1.13 6.65
N ASN A 81 -11.21 -2.27 7.12
CA ASN A 81 -11.94 -3.52 7.32
C ASN A 81 -11.37 -4.27 8.52
N ASP A 82 -12.13 -5.25 9.02
CA ASP A 82 -11.58 -6.25 9.94
C ASP A 82 -10.44 -7.00 9.25
N GLY A 83 -9.39 -7.33 9.99
CA GLY A 83 -8.19 -7.92 9.40
C GLY A 83 -7.06 -8.09 10.39
N ASN A 84 -5.87 -8.33 9.85
CA ASN A 84 -4.63 -8.43 10.60
C ASN A 84 -3.60 -7.44 10.02
N VAL A 85 -2.90 -6.73 10.89
CA VAL A 85 -1.78 -5.86 10.55
C VAL A 85 -0.50 -6.51 11.05
N THR A 86 0.49 -6.59 10.16
CA THR A 86 1.86 -6.96 10.51
C THR A 86 2.86 -5.97 9.91
N PHE A 87 3.92 -5.66 10.64
CA PHE A 87 5.04 -4.86 10.17
C PHE A 87 6.23 -5.03 11.11
N ASP A 88 7.41 -4.69 10.64
CA ASP A 88 8.61 -4.61 11.46
C ASP A 88 8.90 -3.15 11.84
N TYR A 89 9.54 -2.97 12.99
CA TYR A 89 10.03 -1.67 13.44
C TYR A 89 11.48 -1.78 13.87
N ASP A 90 12.24 -0.71 13.64
CA ASP A 90 13.57 -0.50 14.19
C ASP A 90 13.64 0.93 14.75
N TYR A 91 14.09 1.06 16.00
CA TYR A 91 14.17 2.32 16.73
C TYR A 91 15.55 2.50 17.31
N THR A 92 16.04 3.74 17.25
CA THR A 92 17.28 4.18 17.89
C THR A 92 17.07 5.55 18.54
N SER A 93 17.51 5.71 19.78
CA SER A 93 17.60 7.01 20.45
C SER A 93 18.97 7.62 20.18
N LEU A 94 18.99 8.86 19.67
CA LEU A 94 20.19 9.66 19.48
C LEU A 94 20.40 10.69 20.60
N ASP A 95 19.56 10.68 21.64
CA ASP A 95 19.70 11.56 22.79
C ASP A 95 20.92 11.16 23.66
N ILE A 96 21.77 12.13 23.95
CA ILE A 96 23.00 11.96 24.74
C ILE A 96 22.77 11.56 26.21
N PHE A 97 21.57 11.77 26.76
CA PHE A 97 21.17 11.34 28.10
C PHE A 97 20.40 10.01 28.10
N GLY A 98 20.19 9.42 26.93
CA GLY A 98 19.57 8.12 26.74
C GLY A 98 18.09 8.18 26.37
N SER A 99 17.47 7.00 26.34
CA SER A 99 16.15 6.73 25.76
C SER A 99 14.95 7.02 26.67
N GLY A 100 14.98 8.14 27.40
CA GLY A 100 13.82 8.60 28.16
C GLY A 100 12.66 9.13 27.29
N TRP A 101 12.70 8.88 25.97
CA TRP A 101 11.92 9.58 24.94
C TRP A 101 11.55 8.58 23.84
N ASP A 102 10.28 8.51 23.46
CA ASP A 102 9.69 7.21 23.08
C ASP A 102 9.24 7.14 21.62
N ALA A 103 9.63 6.08 20.93
CA ALA A 103 8.79 5.55 19.86
C ALA A 103 7.60 4.81 20.47
N PHE A 104 6.42 5.01 19.89
CA PHE A 104 5.20 4.36 20.31
C PHE A 104 4.43 3.80 19.12
N ILE A 105 3.74 2.70 19.38
CA ILE A 105 2.79 2.09 18.47
C ILE A 105 1.57 1.71 19.30
N ALA A 106 0.41 2.21 18.91
CA ALA A 106 -0.83 1.98 19.62
C ALA A 106 -1.99 1.71 18.66
N LEU A 107 -2.94 0.93 19.14
CA LEU A 107 -4.25 0.75 18.53
C LEU A 107 -5.30 1.41 19.41
N VAL A 108 -6.15 2.25 18.82
CA VAL A 108 -7.27 2.90 19.51
C VAL A 108 -8.56 2.32 18.98
N ASP A 109 -9.35 1.66 19.84
CA ASP A 109 -10.62 1.07 19.43
C ASP A 109 -11.72 2.13 19.22
N ALA A 110 -12.86 1.71 18.68
CA ALA A 110 -14.02 2.59 18.46
C ALA A 110 -14.59 3.24 19.74
N ASN A 111 -14.27 2.72 20.92
CA ASN A 111 -14.67 3.30 22.22
C ASN A 111 -13.61 4.27 22.78
N GLY A 112 -12.47 4.44 22.09
CA GLY A 112 -11.34 5.25 22.53
C GLY A 112 -10.38 4.53 23.48
N ASN A 113 -10.50 3.22 23.66
CA ASN A 113 -9.54 2.46 24.47
C ASN A 113 -8.23 2.31 23.72
N VAL A 114 -7.12 2.58 24.41
CA VAL A 114 -5.76 2.51 23.84
C VAL A 114 -5.09 1.21 24.24
N THR A 115 -4.68 0.43 23.25
CA THR A 115 -3.81 -0.73 23.40
C THR A 115 -2.41 -0.36 22.91
N VAL A 116 -1.44 -0.33 23.81
CA VAL A 116 -0.04 -0.08 23.46
C VAL A 116 0.58 -1.38 22.94
N LEU A 117 1.03 -1.36 21.68
CA LEU A 117 1.64 -2.49 20.99
C LEU A 117 3.16 -2.47 21.13
N VAL A 118 3.75 -1.27 21.03
CA VAL A 118 5.18 -1.04 21.23
C VAL A 118 5.35 0.24 22.03
N ASN A 119 6.25 0.18 23.01
CA ASN A 119 6.72 1.33 23.75
C ASN A 119 8.21 1.12 24.04
N THR A 120 9.04 2.05 23.56
CA THR A 120 10.50 1.96 23.70
C THR A 120 11.06 2.73 24.89
N ILE A 121 10.20 3.12 25.86
CA ILE A 121 10.61 3.72 27.14
C ILE A 121 11.86 3.02 27.69
N ASN A 122 12.92 3.80 27.91
CA ASN A 122 14.22 3.37 28.43
C ASN A 122 15.00 2.38 27.54
N SER A 123 14.74 2.32 26.23
CA SER A 123 15.50 1.50 25.27
C SER A 123 16.31 2.35 24.31
N VAL A 124 17.65 2.30 24.33
CA VAL A 124 18.47 3.08 23.38
C VAL A 124 18.29 2.56 21.96
N ASN A 125 18.17 1.24 21.80
CA ASN A 125 17.82 0.62 20.53
C ASN A 125 16.73 -0.42 20.80
N ALA A 126 15.77 -0.53 19.90
CA ALA A 126 14.71 -1.53 19.97
C ALA A 126 14.22 -1.87 18.57
N ALA A 127 14.14 -3.17 18.26
CA ALA A 127 13.58 -3.63 17.01
C ALA A 127 12.67 -4.84 17.26
N GLY A 128 11.68 -5.04 16.41
CA GLY A 128 10.75 -6.15 16.52
C GLY A 128 9.68 -6.16 15.44
N THR A 129 8.74 -7.09 15.60
CA THR A 129 7.60 -7.25 14.69
C THR A 129 6.32 -7.04 15.48
N VAL A 130 5.41 -6.24 14.93
CA VAL A 130 4.03 -6.14 15.40
C VAL A 130 3.17 -7.07 14.55
N ASN A 131 2.29 -7.83 15.19
CA ASN A 131 1.28 -8.66 14.55
C ASN A 131 0.00 -8.59 15.40
N VAL A 132 -1.03 -7.94 14.88
CA VAL A 132 -2.24 -7.60 15.65
C VAL A 132 -3.49 -7.70 14.77
N ASP A 133 -4.53 -8.32 15.34
CA ASP A 133 -5.86 -8.31 14.73
C ASP A 133 -6.53 -6.96 15.01
N VAL A 134 -7.21 -6.44 13.99
CA VAL A 134 -7.89 -5.14 14.03
C VAL A 134 -9.33 -5.29 13.58
N ALA A 135 -10.19 -4.44 14.13
CA ALA A 135 -11.54 -4.26 13.64
C ALA A 135 -11.61 -3.03 12.72
N ALA A 136 -12.60 -3.03 11.83
CA ALA A 136 -12.93 -1.87 11.01
C ALA A 136 -13.21 -0.65 11.90
N GLY A 137 -12.53 0.46 11.62
CA GLY A 137 -12.64 1.70 12.38
C GLY A 137 -11.69 1.83 13.57
N ASP A 138 -10.96 0.77 13.97
CA ASP A 138 -9.84 0.92 14.90
C ASP A 138 -8.79 1.87 14.28
N VAL A 139 -8.14 2.68 15.09
CA VAL A 139 -7.10 3.61 14.62
C VAL A 139 -5.73 3.07 14.99
N LEU A 140 -4.91 2.77 13.97
CA LEU A 140 -3.51 2.47 14.14
C LEU A 140 -2.72 3.78 14.18
N ALA A 141 -2.02 4.04 15.29
CA ALA A 141 -1.15 5.19 15.49
C ALA A 141 0.30 4.73 15.68
N ILE A 142 1.21 5.35 14.94
CA ILE A 142 2.65 5.03 14.94
C ILE A 142 3.41 6.35 14.99
N GLY A 143 4.40 6.48 15.86
CA GLY A 143 5.23 7.68 15.86
C GLY A 143 6.37 7.66 16.86
N VAL A 144 7.08 8.79 16.89
CA VAL A 144 8.11 9.09 17.87
C VAL A 144 7.75 10.39 18.58
N ALA A 145 7.69 10.33 19.90
CA ALA A 145 7.40 11.46 20.77
C ALA A 145 8.63 11.86 21.58
N SER A 146 8.72 13.16 21.88
CA SER A 146 9.70 13.70 22.82
C SER A 146 8.99 14.62 23.81
N VAL A 147 9.47 14.66 25.06
CA VAL A 147 8.93 15.56 26.09
C VAL A 147 9.83 16.78 26.38
N ASP A 148 11.01 16.84 25.76
CA ASP A 148 11.94 17.97 25.84
C ASP A 148 12.36 18.57 24.50
N CYS A 149 12.36 17.78 23.42
CA CYS A 149 12.76 18.15 22.07
C CYS A 149 14.17 18.76 21.99
N THR A 150 15.11 18.24 22.79
CA THR A 150 16.50 18.71 22.77
C THR A 150 17.47 17.54 22.87
N LEU A 151 18.73 17.77 22.47
CA LEU A 151 19.88 16.91 22.76
C LEU A 151 19.90 15.58 21.99
N GLY A 152 19.00 15.43 21.02
CA GLY A 152 18.97 14.35 20.04
C GLY A 152 17.58 13.74 19.91
N PRO A 153 17.12 13.39 18.70
CA PRO A 153 15.82 12.76 18.52
C PRO A 153 15.87 11.26 18.78
N GLY A 154 14.70 10.68 19.07
CA GLY A 154 14.45 9.28 18.73
C GLY A 154 14.22 9.16 17.23
N VAL A 155 14.72 8.12 16.58
CA VAL A 155 14.42 7.83 15.17
C VAL A 155 13.85 6.42 15.06
N ALA A 156 12.88 6.24 14.17
CA ALA A 156 12.28 4.93 13.92
C ALA A 156 12.05 4.71 12.43
N THR A 157 12.18 3.47 11.99
CA THR A 157 11.73 3.00 10.69
C THR A 157 10.68 1.93 10.89
N VAL A 158 9.60 2.01 10.13
CA VAL A 158 8.61 0.93 10.00
C VAL A 158 8.62 0.45 8.57
N ASP A 159 8.82 -0.86 8.38
CA ASP A 159 8.88 -1.51 7.08
C ASP A 159 8.16 -2.88 7.12
N ASN A 160 8.17 -3.58 5.98
CA ASN A 160 7.47 -4.86 5.82
C ASN A 160 5.98 -4.80 6.20
N PHE A 161 5.35 -3.62 6.02
CA PHE A 161 3.94 -3.42 6.35
C PHE A 161 3.05 -4.30 5.47
N VAL A 162 2.16 -5.06 6.10
CA VAL A 162 1.13 -5.85 5.43
C VAL A 162 -0.17 -5.72 6.19
N PHE A 163 -1.23 -5.33 5.48
CA PHE A 163 -2.60 -5.48 5.96
C PHE A 163 -3.27 -6.63 5.23
N SER A 164 -3.73 -7.62 5.98
CA SER A 164 -4.48 -8.76 5.45
C SER A 164 -5.95 -8.60 5.86
N PRO A 165 -6.84 -8.14 4.97
CA PRO A 165 -8.25 -8.02 5.30
C PRO A 165 -8.83 -9.42 5.54
N LEU A 166 -9.76 -9.53 6.49
CA LEU A 166 -10.65 -10.69 6.52
C LEU A 166 -11.45 -10.70 5.22
N THR A 167 -11.60 -11.88 4.64
CA THR A 167 -12.38 -12.02 3.41
C THR A 167 -13.84 -11.69 3.75
N PRO A 168 -14.47 -10.69 3.11
CA PRO A 168 -15.87 -10.39 3.36
C PRO A 168 -16.71 -11.62 3.01
N ASP A 169 -17.63 -11.99 3.88
CA ASP A 169 -18.66 -12.96 3.54
C ASP A 169 -19.62 -12.29 2.55
N ALA A 170 -19.34 -12.41 1.26
CA ALA A 170 -20.18 -11.86 0.19
C ALA A 170 -21.43 -12.73 0.00
N ALA A 171 -22.28 -12.77 1.02
CA ALA A 171 -23.55 -13.46 0.96
C ALA A 171 -24.42 -12.86 -0.17
N GLY A 172 -24.71 -13.66 -1.20
CA GLY A 172 -25.61 -13.28 -2.30
C GLY A 172 -24.94 -12.75 -3.55
N PHE A 173 -23.61 -12.81 -3.68
CA PHE A 173 -22.98 -12.65 -4.98
C PHE A 173 -23.06 -13.94 -5.78
N GLU A 174 -23.49 -13.81 -7.03
CA GLU A 174 -23.46 -14.88 -8.01
C GLU A 174 -22.48 -14.46 -9.11
N PRO A 175 -21.45 -15.27 -9.41
CA PRO A 175 -20.54 -15.00 -10.52
C PRO A 175 -21.33 -14.74 -11.79
N CYS A 176 -20.99 -13.66 -12.50
CA CYS A 176 -21.66 -13.32 -13.75
C CYS A 176 -20.72 -13.54 -14.91
N TRP A 177 -21.28 -14.05 -16.01
CA TRP A 177 -20.55 -14.32 -17.22
C TRP A 177 -21.26 -13.68 -18.41
N GLY A 178 -20.50 -13.38 -19.45
CA GLY A 178 -21.04 -12.80 -20.67
C GLY A 178 -20.11 -12.98 -21.84
N TYR A 179 -20.48 -12.37 -22.97
CA TYR A 179 -19.68 -12.36 -24.18
C TYR A 179 -19.13 -10.96 -24.44
N VAL A 180 -17.83 -10.88 -24.74
CA VAL A 180 -17.20 -9.72 -25.38
C VAL A 180 -17.06 -10.04 -26.87
N THR A 181 -17.54 -9.16 -27.74
CA THR A 181 -17.30 -9.25 -29.18
C THR A 181 -16.03 -8.47 -29.51
N GLY A 182 -14.97 -9.18 -29.90
CA GLY A 182 -13.77 -8.59 -30.49
C GLY A 182 -14.00 -8.36 -31.97
N GLU A 183 -13.90 -7.10 -32.41
CA GLU A 183 -13.93 -6.72 -33.82
C GLU A 183 -12.55 -6.25 -34.25
N ASP A 184 -11.96 -6.90 -35.25
CA ASP A 184 -10.81 -6.33 -35.96
C ASP A 184 -11.33 -5.30 -36.97
N LYS A 185 -11.05 -4.01 -36.70
CA LYS A 185 -11.42 -2.90 -37.57
C LYS A 185 -10.34 -2.53 -38.57
N THR A 186 -9.24 -3.29 -38.60
CA THR A 186 -8.16 -3.07 -39.56
C THR A 186 -8.67 -3.43 -40.95
N ALA A 187 -8.72 -2.44 -41.84
CA ALA A 187 -9.10 -2.67 -43.22
C ALA A 187 -8.08 -3.62 -43.90
N PRO A 188 -8.51 -4.59 -44.72
CA PRO A 188 -7.59 -5.45 -45.44
C PRO A 188 -6.79 -4.62 -46.46
N VAL A 189 -5.49 -4.84 -46.53
CA VAL A 189 -4.66 -4.34 -47.63
C VAL A 189 -4.85 -5.30 -48.80
N ILE A 190 -5.54 -4.84 -49.84
CA ILE A 190 -5.66 -5.58 -51.10
C ILE A 190 -4.58 -5.02 -52.04
N GLU A 191 -3.54 -5.81 -52.28
CA GLU A 191 -2.63 -5.58 -53.41
C GLU A 191 -3.25 -6.22 -54.65
N CYS A 192 -3.82 -5.39 -55.52
CA CYS A 192 -4.17 -5.84 -56.85
C CYS A 192 -2.88 -5.98 -57.66
N PRO A 193 -2.71 -7.06 -58.46
CA PRO A 193 -1.64 -7.09 -59.44
C PRO A 193 -1.80 -5.90 -60.39
N ASP A 194 -0.67 -5.37 -60.87
CA ASP A 194 -0.69 -4.34 -61.92
C ASP A 194 -1.59 -4.82 -63.06
N ASP A 195 -2.45 -3.93 -63.55
CA ASP A 195 -3.22 -4.17 -64.76
C ASP A 195 -2.25 -4.18 -65.93
N THR A 196 -1.62 -5.33 -66.16
CA THR A 196 -0.79 -5.55 -67.32
C THR A 196 -1.73 -5.97 -68.43
N ASP A 197 -1.91 -5.12 -69.45
CA ASP A 197 -2.72 -5.34 -70.67
C ASP A 197 -2.28 -6.58 -71.52
N VAL A 198 -1.61 -7.57 -70.92
CA VAL A 198 -0.99 -8.70 -71.59
C VAL A 198 -1.71 -9.98 -71.17
N ALA A 199 -2.65 -10.43 -72.01
CA ALA A 199 -3.18 -11.78 -71.96
C ALA A 199 -2.41 -12.67 -72.96
N THR A 200 -1.72 -13.71 -72.48
CA THR A 200 -1.14 -14.74 -73.33
C THR A 200 -2.13 -15.89 -73.53
N VAL A 201 -2.63 -16.04 -74.77
CA VAL A 201 -3.41 -17.21 -75.17
C VAL A 201 -2.46 -18.25 -75.76
N SER A 202 -2.43 -19.43 -75.15
CA SER A 202 -1.75 -20.60 -75.69
C SER A 202 -2.72 -21.37 -76.58
N VAL A 203 -2.49 -21.36 -77.89
CA VAL A 203 -3.20 -22.21 -78.86
C VAL A 203 -2.29 -23.37 -79.28
N PRO A 204 -2.75 -24.63 -79.22
CA PRO A 204 -2.02 -25.75 -79.81
C PRO A 204 -2.00 -25.60 -81.33
N VAL A 205 -0.83 -25.72 -81.94
CA VAL A 205 -0.71 -25.75 -83.40
C VAL A 205 -0.97 -27.19 -83.87
N GLN A 206 -2.08 -27.40 -84.57
CA GLN A 206 -2.33 -28.61 -85.37
C GLN A 206 -3.04 -28.24 -86.66
#